data_AF-A0A832IFM2-F1
#
_entry.id   AF-A0A832IFM2-F1
#
_cell.length_a   1.000
_cell.length_b   1.000
_cell.length_c   1.000
_cell.angle_alpha   90.00
_cell.angle_beta   90.00
_cell.angle_gamma   90.00
#
_symmetry.space_group_name_H-M   'P 1'
#
loop_
_entity.id
_entity.type
_entity.pdbx_description
1 polymer ?
#
loop_
_entity_poly.entity_id
_entity_poly.type
_entity_poly.pdbx_seq_one_letter_code
_entity_poly.pdbx_strand_id
1 'polypeptide(L)'
;MEKQHKFGTFLGVYLPSILTILGLIMYLRFGWVVGNVGLYKTMLIVLMASSITFITGLSASAIATNIKVGVGGEYYLISRSLGLEPGGAIGIPLYLCRTLSVTFYSYGLAEA
;
A
#
# COMPACT_ATOMS: atom_id res chain seq x y z
N MET A 1 -2.94 -19.75 29.08
CA MET A 1 -2.37 -18.59 28.36
C MET A 1 -1.99 -19.07 26.96
N GLU A 2 -2.94 -19.05 26.03
CA GLU A 2 -2.72 -19.51 24.66
C GLU A 2 -1.62 -18.65 24.02
N LYS A 3 -0.52 -19.30 23.59
CA LYS A 3 0.60 -18.64 22.93
C LYS A 3 0.07 -18.10 21.60
N GLN A 4 -0.32 -16.83 21.55
CA GLN A 4 -0.70 -16.15 20.32
C GLN A 4 0.42 -16.36 19.30
N HIS A 5 0.11 -17.08 18.21
CA HIS A 5 1.06 -17.38 17.14
C HIS A 5 1.44 -16.04 16.50
N LYS A 6 2.64 -15.55 16.80
CA LYS A 6 3.16 -14.33 16.18
C LYS A 6 3.45 -14.65 14.73
N PHE A 7 2.80 -13.95 13.82
CA PHE A 7 3.13 -14.02 12.40
C PHE A 7 4.57 -13.55 12.20
N GLY A 8 5.41 -14.37 11.58
CA GLY A 8 6.77 -13.97 11.20
C GLY A 8 6.78 -12.95 10.06
N THR A 9 7.95 -12.42 9.69
CA THR A 9 8.09 -11.41 8.63
C THR A 9 7.50 -11.86 7.28
N PHE A 10 7.64 -13.14 6.96
CA PHE A 10 7.17 -13.68 5.68
C PHE A 10 5.65 -13.80 5.62
N LEU A 11 5.05 -14.52 6.58
CA LEU A 11 3.61 -14.76 6.65
C LEU A 11 2.82 -13.51 7.06
N GLY A 12 3.40 -12.65 7.90
CA GLY A 12 2.72 -11.49 8.47
C GLY A 12 2.84 -10.20 7.67
N VAL A 13 3.87 -10.05 6.83
CA VAL A 13 4.14 -8.79 6.10
C VAL A 13 4.30 -9.03 4.60
N TYR A 14 5.25 -9.87 4.19
CA TYR A 14 5.57 -10.05 2.77
C TYR A 14 4.39 -10.57 1.94
N LEU A 15 3.75 -11.67 2.39
CA LEU A 15 2.59 -12.24 1.72
C LEU A 15 1.42 -11.24 1.58
N PRO A 16 0.91 -10.62 2.67
CA PRO A 16 -0.21 -9.69 2.55
C PRO A 16 0.14 -8.43 1.74
N SER A 17 1.37 -7.94 1.80
CA SER A 17 1.80 -6.81 0.98
C SER A 17 1.76 -7.13 -0.51
N ILE A 18 2.26 -8.30 -0.93
CA ILE A 18 2.22 -8.70 -2.35
C ILE A 18 0.79 -8.89 -2.83
N LEU A 19 -0.06 -9.53 -2.03
CA LEU A 19 -1.48 -9.70 -2.39
C LEU A 19 -2.20 -8.37 -2.57
N THR A 20 -1.81 -7.34 -1.81
CA THR A 20 -2.42 -6.00 -1.91
C THR A 20 -1.93 -5.24 -3.14
N ILE A 21 -0.67 -5.44 -3.55
CA ILE A 21 -0.07 -4.77 -4.72
C ILE A 21 -0.53 -5.45 -6.02
N LEU A 22 -0.59 -6.78 -6.05
CA LEU A 22 -1.06 -7.57 -7.18
C LEU A 22 -2.58 -7.45 -7.29
N GLY A 23 -3.03 -6.31 -7.81
CA GLY A 23 -4.43 -5.96 -7.90
C GLY A 23 -5.00 -6.05 -9.31
N LEU A 24 -6.29 -5.75 -9.38
CA LEU A 24 -7.13 -5.62 -10.57
C LEU A 24 -6.47 -4.90 -11.76
N ILE A 25 -5.77 -3.80 -11.51
CA ILE A 25 -5.19 -2.96 -12.58
C ILE A 25 -4.16 -3.73 -13.40
N MET A 26 -3.36 -4.58 -12.74
CA MET A 26 -2.34 -5.39 -13.40
C MET A 26 -2.98 -6.37 -14.38
N TYR A 27 -4.15 -6.92 -14.04
CA TYR A 27 -4.81 -7.94 -14.85
C TYR A 27 -5.74 -7.37 -15.93
N LEU A 28 -6.58 -6.38 -15.59
CA LEU A 28 -7.60 -5.85 -16.51
C LEU A 28 -7.13 -4.67 -17.37
N ARG A 29 -6.25 -3.81 -16.83
CA ARG A 29 -5.91 -2.52 -17.47
C ARG A 29 -4.51 -2.46 -18.06
N PHE A 30 -3.57 -3.29 -17.61
CA PHE A 30 -2.18 -3.21 -18.05
C PHE A 30 -2.04 -3.45 -19.57
N GLY A 31 -2.73 -4.44 -20.13
CA GLY A 31 -2.70 -4.73 -21.57
C GLY A 31 -3.23 -3.57 -22.42
N TRP A 32 -4.31 -2.92 -21.97
CA TRP A 32 -4.89 -1.76 -22.66
C TRP A 32 -3.95 -0.54 -22.63
N VAL A 33 -3.28 -0.30 -21.50
CA VAL A 33 -2.30 0.80 -21.37
C VAL A 33 -1.10 0.57 -22.31
N VAL A 34 -0.56 -0.65 -22.36
CA VAL A 34 0.53 -1.00 -23.28
C VAL A 34 0.10 -0.81 -24.75
N GLY A 35 -1.14 -1.18 -25.09
CA GLY A 35 -1.68 -1.02 -26.45
C GLY A 35 -1.82 0.44 -26.90
N ASN A 36 -2.26 1.34 -26.03
CA ASN A 36 -2.47 2.75 -26.39
C ASN A 36 -1.21 3.61 -26.31
N VAL A 37 -0.40 3.40 -25.27
CA VAL A 37 0.75 4.28 -24.95
C VAL A 37 2.05 3.75 -25.56
N GLY A 38 2.09 2.46 -25.90
CA GLY A 38 3.26 1.78 -26.44
C GLY A 38 4.23 1.31 -25.36
N LEU A 39 5.02 0.28 -25.68
CA LEU A 39 5.89 -0.42 -24.72
C LEU A 39 6.90 0.50 -24.01
N TYR A 40 7.60 1.34 -24.77
CA TYR A 40 8.67 2.19 -24.22
C TYR A 40 8.14 3.20 -23.19
N LYS A 41 7.03 3.87 -23.51
CA LYS A 41 6.41 4.85 -22.61
C LYS A 41 5.78 4.17 -21.40
N THR A 42 5.13 3.02 -21.55
CA THR A 42 4.60 2.26 -20.42
C THR A 42 5.70 1.81 -19.47
N MET A 43 6.86 1.38 -19.98
CA MET A 43 8.01 1.01 -19.14
C MET A 43 8.54 2.20 -18.34
N LEU A 44 8.56 3.40 -18.92
CA LEU A 44 8.92 4.64 -18.23
C LEU A 44 7.92 4.99 -17.12
N ILE A 45 6.61 4.85 -17.38
CA ILE A 45 5.55 5.06 -16.37
C ILE A 45 5.72 4.10 -15.18
N VAL A 46 5.93 2.81 -15.46
CA VAL A 46 6.13 1.78 -14.42
C VAL A 46 7.38 2.08 -13.60
N LEU A 47 8.48 2.50 -14.24
CA LEU A 47 9.71 2.85 -13.54
C LEU A 47 9.52 4.06 -12.60
N MET A 48 8.83 5.11 -13.06
CA MET A 48 8.50 6.26 -12.24
C MET A 48 7.60 5.90 -11.06
N ALA A 49 6.54 5.12 -11.29
CA ALA A 49 5.63 4.66 -10.24
C ALA A 49 6.36 3.79 -9.19
N SER A 50 7.24 2.90 -9.65
CA SER A 50 8.06 2.05 -8.78
C SER A 50 9.03 2.89 -7.94
N SER A 51 9.66 3.91 -8.51
CA SER A 51 10.55 4.82 -7.76
C SER A 51 9.81 5.58 -6.65
N ILE A 52 8.62 6.11 -6.93
CA ILE A 52 7.78 6.80 -5.92
C ILE A 52 7.42 5.83 -4.78
N THR A 53 7.02 4.61 -5.12
CA THR A 53 6.67 3.57 -4.14
C THR A 53 7.88 3.18 -3.28
N PHE A 54 9.05 3.05 -3.91
CA PHE A 54 10.30 2.72 -3.23
C PHE A 54 10.71 3.79 -2.21
N ILE A 55 10.67 5.07 -2.60
CA ILE A 55 10.97 6.20 -1.70
C ILE A 55 9.95 6.26 -0.55
N THR A 56 8.66 6.03 -0.84
CA THR A 56 7.61 5.99 0.19
C THR A 56 7.82 4.84 1.17
N GLY A 57 8.22 3.66 0.68
CA GLY A 57 8.56 2.50 1.51
C GLY A 57 9.76 2.75 2.43
N LEU A 58 10.78 3.47 1.96
CA LEU A 58 11.90 3.91 2.79
C LEU A 58 11.45 4.85 3.91
N SER A 59 10.59 5.84 3.60
CA SER A 59 9.99 6.71 4.62
C SER A 59 9.17 5.93 5.65
N ALA A 60 8.33 4.98 5.20
CA ALA A 60 7.55 4.14 6.10
C ALA A 60 8.43 3.27 7.00
N SER A 61 9.55 2.76 6.49
CA SER A 61 10.54 1.98 7.26
C SER A 61 11.23 2.83 8.32
N ALA A 62 11.57 4.08 8.01
CA ALA A 62 12.15 5.03 8.97
C ALA A 62 11.17 5.35 10.11
N ILE A 63 9.89 5.54 9.79
CA ILE A 63 8.81 5.74 10.77
C ILE A 63 8.65 4.49 11.65
N ALA A 64 8.62 3.30 11.05
CA ALA A 64 8.46 2.03 11.76
C ALA A 64 9.61 1.72 12.73
N THR A 65 10.81 2.23 12.44
CA THR A 65 12.00 2.03 13.29
C THR A 65 12.11 3.09 14.39
N ASN A 66 11.39 4.21 14.29
CA ASN A 66 11.53 5.35 15.20
C ASN A 66 10.90 5.13 16.58
N ILE A 67 9.85 4.30 16.66
CA ILE A 67 9.09 4.07 17.90
C ILE A 67 8.96 2.58 18.22
N LYS A 68 8.82 2.25 19.50
CA LYS A 68 8.39 0.91 19.91
C LYS A 68 6.96 0.69 19.44
N VAL A 69 6.82 -0.12 18.39
CA VAL A 69 5.53 -0.42 17.77
C VAL A 69 4.68 -1.22 18.76
N GLY A 70 3.65 -0.57 19.30
CA GLY A 70 2.63 -1.21 20.14
C GLY A 70 1.68 -2.07 19.30
N VAL A 71 0.64 -2.61 19.94
CA VAL A 71 -0.44 -3.30 19.24
C VAL A 71 -1.28 -2.26 18.49
N GLY A 72 -1.07 -2.13 17.18
CA GLY A 72 -1.73 -1.11 16.34
C GLY A 72 -1.42 -1.29 14.86
N GLY A 73 -2.19 -0.62 14.00
CA GLY A 73 -2.01 -0.63 12.54
C GLY A 73 -1.24 0.58 12.01
N GLU A 74 -1.36 0.82 10.71
CA GLU A 74 -0.64 1.90 10.00
C GLU A 74 -0.89 3.30 10.59
N TYR A 75 -2.15 3.65 10.87
CA TYR A 75 -2.48 4.95 11.46
C TYR A 75 -1.91 5.15 12.87
N TYR A 76 -1.85 4.07 13.65
CA TYR A 76 -1.27 4.10 15.00
C TYR A 76 0.23 4.42 14.94
N LEU A 77 0.93 3.81 13.97
CA LEU A 77 2.35 4.04 13.70
C LEU A 77 2.64 5.49 13.32
N ILE A 78 1.83 6.07 12.43
CA ILE A 78 1.99 7.44 11.92
C ILE A 78 1.71 8.46 13.03
N SER A 79 0.57 8.33 13.71
CA SER A 79 0.14 9.30 14.74
C SER A 79 1.08 9.35 15.94
N ARG A 80 1.73 8.22 16.28
CA ARG A 80 2.68 8.16 17.40
C ARG A 80 4.09 8.60 17.03
N SER A 81 4.50 8.46 15.77
CA SER A 81 5.84 8.87 15.34
C SER A 81 5.92 10.36 14.98
N LEU A 82 4.86 10.92 14.38
CA LEU A 82 4.85 12.29 13.88
C LEU A 82 4.07 13.28 14.75
N GLY A 83 3.21 12.78 15.66
CA GLY A 83 2.33 13.61 16.48
C GLY A 83 0.92 13.74 15.93
N LEU A 84 0.03 14.41 16.69
CA LEU A 84 -1.40 14.46 16.42
C LEU A 84 -1.74 15.26 15.14
N GLU A 85 -1.07 16.39 14.93
CA GLU A 85 -1.30 17.29 13.79
C GLU A 85 -0.98 16.63 12.42
N PRO A 86 0.25 16.13 12.17
CA PRO A 86 0.53 15.41 10.93
C PRO A 86 -0.16 14.05 10.88
N GLY A 87 -0.42 13.40 12.02
CA GLY A 87 -1.18 12.15 12.11
C GLY A 87 -2.59 12.31 11.54
N GLY A 88 -3.32 13.33 11.96
CA GLY A 88 -4.67 13.63 11.44
C GLY A 88 -4.66 14.03 9.96
N ALA A 89 -3.69 14.86 9.55
CA ALA A 89 -3.55 15.30 8.16
C ALA A 89 -3.29 14.16 7.17
N ILE A 90 -2.55 13.12 7.59
CA ILE A 90 -2.30 11.92 6.77
C ILE A 90 -3.41 10.88 6.94
N GLY A 91 -4.02 10.78 8.12
CA GLY A 91 -5.03 9.77 8.44
C GLY A 91 -6.33 9.91 7.66
N ILE A 92 -6.82 11.14 7.47
CA ILE A 92 -8.04 11.41 6.71
C ILE A 92 -7.90 10.93 5.25
N PRO A 93 -6.86 11.34 4.49
CA PRO A 93 -6.65 10.82 3.15
C PRO A 93 -6.41 9.32 3.11
N LEU A 94 -5.69 8.72 4.07
CA LEU A 94 -5.52 7.26 4.13
C LEU A 94 -6.86 6.52 4.27
N TYR A 95 -7.78 7.03 5.09
CA TYR A 95 -9.12 6.48 5.22
C TYR A 95 -9.89 6.55 3.90
N LEU A 96 -9.89 7.72 3.24
CA LEU A 96 -10.57 7.89 1.95
C LEU A 96 -9.96 7.00 0.86
N CYS A 97 -8.63 6.93 0.78
CA CYS A 97 -7.93 6.05 -0.15
C CYS A 97 -8.33 4.58 0.04
N ARG A 98 -8.42 4.09 1.28
CA ARG A 98 -8.88 2.72 1.54
C ARG A 98 -10.32 2.49 1.12
N THR A 99 -11.23 3.41 1.43
CA THR A 99 -12.64 3.30 1.02
C THR A 99 -12.79 3.26 -0.49
N LEU A 100 -12.12 4.17 -1.20
CA LEU A 100 -12.13 4.22 -2.67
C LEU A 100 -11.48 2.98 -3.28
N SER A 101 -10.41 2.46 -2.68
CA SER A 101 -9.75 1.24 -3.14
C SER A 101 -10.71 0.05 -3.08
N VAL A 102 -11.44 -0.13 -1.97
CA VAL A 102 -12.45 -1.20 -1.85
C VAL A 102 -13.51 -1.07 -2.94
N THR A 103 -14.08 0.12 -3.13
CA THR A 103 -15.07 0.37 -4.19
C THR A 103 -14.50 0.06 -5.59
N PHE A 104 -13.27 0.49 -5.87
CA PHE A 104 -12.60 0.25 -7.14
C PHE A 104 -12.37 -1.24 -7.41
N TYR A 105 -11.90 -1.99 -6.41
CA TYR A 105 -11.71 -3.43 -6.52
C TYR A 105 -13.05 -4.18 -6.69
N SER A 106 -14.11 -3.78 -5.99
CA SER A 106 -15.45 -4.34 -6.18
C SER A 106 -16.02 -4.06 -7.57
N TYR A 107 -15.84 -2.84 -8.09
CA TYR A 107 -16.31 -2.49 -9.42
C TYR A 107 -15.58 -3.30 -10.50
N GLY A 108 -14.26 -3.41 -10.41
CA GLY A 108 -13.52 -4.19 -11.39
C GLY A 108 -13.80 -5.70 -11.30
N LEU A 109 -14.17 -6.23 -10.12
CA LEU A 109 -14.66 -7.61 -10.01
C LEU A 109 -16.02 -7.78 -10.71
N ALA A 110 -16.86 -6.75 -10.74
CA ALA A 110 -18.13 -6.78 -11.45
C ALA A 110 -17.98 -6.59 -12.98
N GLU A 111 -16.87 -6.00 -13.44
CA GLU A 111 -16.55 -5.84 -14.87
C GLU A 111 -15.96 -7.13 -15.48
N ALA A 112 -15.23 -7.91 -14.69
CA ALA A 112 -14.58 -9.17 -15.09
C ALA A 112 -15.59 -10.32 -15.23
#